data_AF-A0A7Y7AG71-F1
#
_entry.id   AF-A0A7Y7AG71-F1
#
_cell.length_a   1.000
_cell.length_b   1.000
_cell.length_c   1.000
_cell.angle_alpha   90.00
_cell.angle_beta   90.00
_cell.angle_gamma   90.00
#
_symmetry.space_group_name_H-M   'P 1'
#
loop_
_entity.id
_entity.type
_entity.pdbx_description
1 polymer ?
#
loop_
_entity_poly.entity_id
_entity_poly.type
_entity_poly.pdbx_seq_one_letter_code
_entity_poly.pdbx_strand_id
1 'polypeptide(L)'
;MIQSKQDHFLALYEPVHDRFERFCRARVYGEMEYTDLMNETLLVAFEKFESLKSDTSFLSFLFGTAVRILANNRRKMKPERMITIGKECNASSSETTDRATEVALLHRALSELNEEQREALILFEISGFSIREVAAIQAVSEGAVKQRLKRGRTRLTEILSYEAVLKTGKEII
;
A
#
# COMPACT_ATOMS: atom_id res chain seq x y z
N MET A 1 7.22 -28.49 23.57
CA MET A 1 8.28 -28.07 22.63
C MET A 1 8.57 -26.61 22.90
N ILE A 2 9.82 -26.24 23.13
CA ILE A 2 10.20 -24.81 23.18
C ILE A 2 10.09 -24.33 21.74
N GLN A 3 9.02 -23.59 21.43
CA GLN A 3 8.85 -23.00 20.12
C GLN A 3 9.93 -21.92 19.99
N SER A 4 10.87 -22.09 19.06
CA SER A 4 11.93 -21.10 18.90
C SER A 4 11.30 -19.75 18.52
N LYS A 5 11.97 -18.64 18.82
CA LYS A 5 11.55 -17.30 18.37
C LYS A 5 11.19 -17.30 16.88
N GLN A 6 11.96 -18.04 16.09
CA GLN A 6 11.77 -18.22 14.66
C GLN A 6 10.47 -18.97 14.35
N ASP A 7 10.19 -20.08 15.03
CA ASP A 7 8.96 -20.87 14.80
C ASP A 7 7.70 -20.07 15.15
N HIS A 8 7.73 -19.28 16.23
CA HIS A 8 6.59 -18.45 16.61
C HIS A 8 6.40 -17.28 15.64
N PHE A 9 7.47 -16.63 15.21
CA PHE A 9 7.40 -15.60 14.18
C PHE A 9 6.80 -16.13 12.87
N LEU A 10 7.30 -17.29 12.39
CA LEU A 10 6.82 -17.90 11.16
C LEU A 10 5.34 -18.32 11.28
N ALA A 11 4.92 -18.87 12.42
CA ALA A 11 3.52 -19.23 12.66
C ALA A 11 2.57 -18.01 12.57
N LEU A 12 3.03 -16.81 12.94
CA LEU A 12 2.26 -15.58 12.79
C LEU A 12 2.38 -14.95 11.40
N TYR A 13 3.50 -15.16 10.71
CA TYR A 13 3.77 -14.54 9.42
C TYR A 13 3.18 -15.31 8.23
N GLU A 14 3.30 -16.63 8.18
CA GLU A 14 2.83 -17.45 7.05
C GLU A 14 1.36 -17.17 6.67
N PRO A 15 0.41 -17.08 7.62
CA PRO A 15 -1.00 -16.83 7.27
C PRO A 15 -1.26 -15.44 6.68
N VAL A 16 -0.34 -14.49 6.87
CA VAL A 16 -0.52 -13.08 6.46
C VAL A 16 0.45 -12.66 5.35
N HIS A 17 1.36 -13.53 4.92
CA HIS A 17 2.39 -13.27 3.91
C HIS A 17 1.81 -12.59 2.66
N ASP A 18 0.85 -13.23 1.99
CA ASP A 18 0.27 -12.73 0.74
C ASP A 18 -0.37 -11.34 0.90
N ARG A 19 -1.00 -11.11 2.06
CA ARG A 19 -1.64 -9.83 2.38
C ARG A 19 -0.59 -8.75 2.57
N PHE A 20 0.49 -9.08 3.27
CA PHE A 20 1.61 -8.17 3.49
C PHE A 20 2.37 -7.86 2.18
N GLU A 21 2.60 -8.86 1.34
CA GLU A 21 3.22 -8.69 0.02
C GLU A 21 2.38 -7.77 -0.88
N ARG A 22 1.07 -8.02 -0.99
CA ARG A 22 0.14 -7.17 -1.76
C ARG A 22 0.19 -5.71 -1.29
N PHE A 23 0.21 -5.49 0.01
CA PHE A 23 0.37 -4.15 0.58
C PHE A 23 1.71 -3.52 0.16
N CYS A 24 2.84 -4.23 0.33
CA CYS A 24 4.16 -3.70 -0.04
C CYS A 24 4.22 -3.31 -1.52
N ARG A 25 3.76 -4.18 -2.42
CA ARG A 25 3.68 -3.90 -3.86
C ARG A 25 2.84 -2.67 -4.16
N ALA A 26 1.65 -2.57 -3.56
CA ALA A 26 0.75 -1.45 -3.78
C ALA A 26 1.27 -0.13 -3.19
N ARG A 27 2.14 -0.20 -2.16
CA ARG A 27 2.57 0.95 -1.37
C ARG A 27 3.90 1.55 -1.83
N VAL A 28 4.78 0.82 -2.51
CA VAL A 28 6.08 1.35 -2.94
C VAL A 28 6.00 2.42 -4.02
N TYR A 29 5.00 2.39 -4.92
CA TYR A 29 4.83 3.39 -6.00
C TYR A 29 6.11 3.72 -6.80
N GLY A 30 7.03 2.76 -6.98
CA GLY A 30 8.31 2.98 -7.66
C GLY A 30 9.34 3.78 -6.85
N GLU A 31 9.09 4.05 -5.57
CA GLU A 31 10.04 4.73 -4.67
C GLU A 31 11.18 3.80 -4.21
N MET A 32 10.94 2.49 -4.21
CA MET A 32 11.91 1.42 -3.96
C MET A 32 11.34 0.09 -4.45
N GLU A 33 12.18 -0.96 -4.47
CA GLU A 33 11.71 -2.32 -4.71
C GLU A 33 10.80 -2.81 -3.56
N TYR A 34 9.68 -3.44 -3.89
CA TYR A 34 8.73 -3.95 -2.89
C TYR A 34 9.34 -5.06 -2.03
N THR A 35 10.27 -5.83 -2.59
CA THR A 35 11.01 -6.87 -1.86
C THR A 35 11.89 -6.27 -0.78
N ASP A 36 12.52 -5.14 -1.04
CA ASP A 36 13.37 -4.46 -0.07
C ASP A 36 12.54 -3.92 1.08
N LEU A 37 11.39 -3.29 0.77
CA LEU A 37 10.45 -2.84 1.79
C LEU A 37 9.98 -4.00 2.66
N MET A 38 9.63 -5.12 2.04
CA MET A 38 9.18 -6.32 2.74
C MET A 38 10.28 -6.88 3.65
N ASN A 39 11.49 -7.07 3.11
CA ASN A 39 12.63 -7.65 3.82
C ASN A 39 13.08 -6.78 4.99
N GLU A 40 13.22 -5.46 4.79
CA GLU A 40 13.56 -4.54 5.88
C GLU A 40 12.49 -4.54 6.97
N THR A 41 11.21 -4.61 6.58
CA THR A 41 10.11 -4.68 7.54
C THR A 41 10.16 -5.97 8.35
N LEU A 42 10.39 -7.11 7.69
CA LEU A 42 10.48 -8.42 8.37
C LEU A 42 11.69 -8.46 9.31
N LEU A 43 12.82 -7.87 8.93
CA LEU A 43 14.00 -7.77 9.77
C LEU A 43 13.70 -6.99 11.05
N VAL A 44 13.16 -5.77 10.92
CA VAL A 44 12.77 -4.94 12.08
C VAL A 44 11.71 -5.66 12.92
N ALA A 45 10.79 -6.38 12.27
CA ALA A 45 9.74 -7.08 12.95
C ALA A 45 10.26 -8.27 13.76
N PHE A 46 11.21 -9.02 13.21
CA PHE A 46 11.86 -10.14 13.87
C PHE A 46 12.72 -9.69 15.06
N GLU A 47 13.47 -8.60 14.90
CA GLU A 47 14.26 -7.99 15.98
C GLU A 47 13.39 -7.61 17.17
N LYS A 48 12.25 -6.99 16.89
CA LYS A 48 11.31 -6.48 17.91
C LYS A 48 10.24 -7.47 18.32
N PHE A 49 10.28 -8.69 17.81
CA PHE A 49 9.21 -9.66 17.95
C PHE A 49 8.84 -9.91 19.43
N GLU A 50 9.83 -10.06 20.30
CA GLU A 50 9.65 -10.30 21.74
C GLU A 50 9.03 -9.11 22.50
N SER A 51 9.06 -7.91 21.90
CA SER A 51 8.42 -6.71 22.48
C SER A 51 6.94 -6.56 22.11
N LEU A 52 6.42 -7.44 21.27
CA LEU A 52 5.02 -7.43 20.89
C LEU A 52 4.15 -7.84 22.09
N LYS A 53 3.16 -6.99 22.39
CA LYS A 53 2.23 -7.21 23.50
C LYS A 53 1.20 -8.30 23.23
N SER A 54 0.98 -8.63 21.95
CA SER A 54 0.00 -9.62 21.52
C SER A 54 0.28 -10.08 20.09
N ASP A 55 0.11 -11.37 19.84
CA ASP A 55 0.15 -11.99 18.51
C ASP A 55 -0.85 -11.32 17.54
N THR A 56 -2.01 -10.87 18.04
CA THR A 56 -3.02 -10.17 17.23
C THR A 56 -2.55 -8.81 16.71
N SER A 57 -1.47 -8.26 17.26
CA SER A 57 -0.87 -6.99 16.82
C SER A 57 0.25 -7.16 15.81
N PHE A 58 0.65 -8.40 15.50
CA PHE A 58 1.75 -8.69 14.59
C PHE A 58 1.54 -8.06 13.20
N LEU A 59 0.33 -8.23 12.65
CA LEU A 59 -0.01 -7.72 11.34
C LEU A 59 0.02 -6.17 11.29
N SER A 60 -0.62 -5.51 12.25
CA SER A 60 -0.60 -4.03 12.33
C SER A 60 0.81 -3.49 12.57
N PHE A 61 1.65 -4.24 13.28
CA PHE A 61 3.05 -3.92 13.48
C PHE A 61 3.90 -4.01 12.21
N LEU A 62 3.74 -5.04 11.39
CA LEU A 62 4.38 -5.14 10.07
C LEU A 62 4.02 -3.91 9.23
N PHE A 63 2.74 -3.59 9.14
CA PHE A 63 2.26 -2.49 8.32
C PHE A 63 2.74 -1.12 8.80
N GLY A 64 2.65 -0.84 10.11
CA GLY A 64 3.17 0.40 10.68
C GLY A 64 4.68 0.55 10.48
N THR A 65 5.42 -0.56 10.53
CA THR A 65 6.85 -0.58 10.27
C THR A 65 7.17 -0.29 8.80
N ALA A 66 6.49 -0.94 7.85
CA ALA A 66 6.64 -0.68 6.42
C ALA A 66 6.31 0.79 6.06
N VAL A 67 5.24 1.36 6.61
CA VAL A 67 4.89 2.77 6.41
C VAL A 67 6.00 3.69 6.90
N ARG A 68 6.60 3.39 8.05
CA ARG A 68 7.70 4.19 8.61
C ARG A 68 8.97 4.10 7.76
N ILE A 69 9.28 2.91 7.23
CA ILE A 69 10.41 2.71 6.31
C ILE A 69 10.24 3.56 5.06
N LEU A 70 9.08 3.51 4.40
CA LEU A 70 8.79 4.34 3.24
C LEU A 70 8.86 5.85 3.56
N ALA A 71 8.26 6.29 4.67
CA ALA A 71 8.32 7.68 5.08
C ALA A 71 9.76 8.15 5.31
N ASN A 72 10.62 7.30 5.87
CA ASN A 72 12.05 7.58 6.05
C ASN A 72 12.79 7.59 4.71
N ASN A 73 12.51 6.65 3.81
CA ASN A 73 13.09 6.62 2.47
C ASN A 73 12.77 7.90 1.67
N ARG A 74 11.51 8.34 1.70
CA ARG A 74 11.07 9.62 1.11
C ARG A 74 11.83 10.83 1.68
N ARG A 75 12.07 10.87 3.00
CA ARG A 75 12.83 11.97 3.63
C ARG A 75 14.30 11.96 3.20
N LYS A 76 14.89 10.77 3.03
CA LYS A 76 16.28 10.60 2.55
C LYS A 76 16.45 10.96 1.08
N MET A 77 15.41 10.77 0.26
CA MET A 77 15.39 11.11 -1.17
C MET A 77 15.09 12.61 -1.46
N LYS A 78 14.58 13.36 -0.47
CA LYS A 78 14.24 14.78 -0.62
C LYS A 78 15.39 15.78 -0.85
N PRO A 79 16.69 15.47 -0.68
CA PRO A 79 17.74 16.38 -1.12
C PRO A 79 17.96 16.42 -2.64
N GLU A 80 17.42 15.48 -3.46
CA GLU A 80 17.91 15.32 -4.84
C GLU A 80 16.89 15.17 -5.97
N ARG A 81 15.56 15.13 -5.74
CA ARG A 81 14.60 14.90 -6.85
C ARG A 81 13.59 16.03 -7.03
N MET A 82 14.06 17.13 -7.63
CA MET A 82 13.26 17.85 -8.62
C MET A 82 13.40 17.11 -9.96
N ILE A 83 12.26 16.66 -10.51
CA ILE A 83 12.09 16.22 -11.91
C ILE A 83 12.67 14.83 -12.24
N THR A 84 11.78 13.84 -12.40
CA THR A 84 11.60 13.00 -13.60
C THR A 84 10.70 11.81 -13.21
N ILE A 85 9.38 11.97 -13.32
CA ILE A 85 8.48 10.82 -13.42
C ILE A 85 8.38 10.51 -14.92
N GLY A 86 9.20 9.58 -15.38
CA GLY A 86 9.21 9.17 -16.77
C GLY A 86 10.12 7.96 -16.97
N LYS A 87 9.49 6.81 -17.23
CA LYS A 87 10.08 5.54 -17.68
C LYS A 87 10.84 4.79 -16.55
N GLU A 88 10.71 3.47 -16.38
CA GLU A 88 10.57 2.40 -17.37
C GLU A 88 9.73 1.25 -16.80
N CYS A 89 8.67 0.85 -17.51
CA CYS A 89 8.10 -0.49 -17.38
C CYS A 89 8.28 -1.17 -18.73
N ASN A 90 9.43 -1.84 -18.90
CA ASN A 90 9.62 -2.78 -20.00
C ASN A 90 8.90 -4.09 -19.64
N ALA A 91 7.79 -4.38 -20.31
CA ALA A 91 7.25 -5.73 -20.36
C ALA A 91 6.56 -5.96 -21.72
N SER A 92 7.25 -6.74 -22.54
CA SER A 92 6.83 -7.32 -23.81
C SER A 92 5.62 -8.28 -23.66
N SER A 93 4.95 -8.50 -24.80
CA SER A 93 3.85 -9.45 -25.11
C SER A 93 2.40 -8.95 -24.90
N SER A 94 1.56 -9.30 -25.88
CA SER A 94 0.47 -8.50 -26.45
C SER A 94 -0.93 -8.70 -25.82
N GLU A 95 -1.03 -9.38 -24.69
CA GLU A 95 -2.29 -9.53 -23.91
C GLU A 95 -2.15 -9.04 -22.46
N THR A 96 -0.93 -9.02 -21.94
CA THR A 96 -0.52 -8.45 -20.65
C THR A 96 -0.53 -6.92 -20.64
N THR A 97 -0.55 -6.28 -21.82
CA THR A 97 -0.50 -4.82 -21.99
C THR A 97 -1.75 -4.13 -21.45
N ASP A 98 -2.96 -4.69 -21.63
CA ASP A 98 -4.18 -4.05 -21.13
C ASP A 98 -4.28 -4.10 -19.61
N ARG A 99 -4.00 -5.25 -18.98
CA ARG A 99 -3.97 -5.35 -17.51
C ARG A 99 -2.89 -4.49 -16.88
N ALA A 100 -1.69 -4.47 -17.46
CA ALA A 100 -0.60 -3.64 -16.94
C ALA A 100 -0.91 -2.15 -17.07
N THR A 101 -1.58 -1.73 -18.16
CA THR A 101 -2.00 -0.33 -18.35
C THR A 101 -3.17 0.05 -17.44
N GLU A 102 -4.14 -0.82 -17.21
CA GLU A 102 -5.21 -0.62 -16.23
C GLU A 102 -4.67 -0.46 -14.80
N VAL A 103 -3.72 -1.32 -14.41
CA VAL A 103 -3.06 -1.23 -13.11
C VAL A 103 -2.26 0.07 -12.98
N ALA A 104 -1.52 0.48 -14.02
CA ALA A 104 -0.80 1.75 -14.03
C ALA A 104 -1.72 2.97 -13.91
N LEU A 105 -2.88 2.96 -14.57
CA LEU A 105 -3.90 4.01 -14.47
C LEU A 105 -4.49 4.07 -13.06
N LEU A 106 -4.79 2.92 -12.46
CA LEU A 106 -5.27 2.85 -11.08
C LEU A 106 -4.22 3.44 -10.11
N HIS A 107 -2.95 3.09 -10.26
CA HIS A 107 -1.87 3.65 -9.43
C HIS A 107 -1.74 5.17 -9.61
N ARG A 108 -1.85 5.66 -10.85
CA ARG A 108 -1.85 7.09 -11.14
C ARG A 108 -3.04 7.79 -10.48
N ALA A 109 -4.26 7.27 -10.65
CA ALA A 109 -5.46 7.85 -10.07
C ALA A 109 -5.42 7.84 -8.53
N LEU A 110 -4.89 6.78 -7.92
CA LEU A 110 -4.64 6.73 -6.47
C LEU A 110 -3.62 7.79 -6.03
N SER A 111 -2.60 8.09 -6.84
CA SER A 111 -1.58 9.09 -6.53
C SER A 111 -2.12 10.52 -6.42
N GLU A 112 -3.24 10.82 -7.09
CA GLU A 112 -3.93 12.12 -7.05
C GLU A 112 -4.82 12.33 -5.82
N LEU A 113 -5.07 11.26 -5.05
CA LEU A 113 -5.79 11.37 -3.78
C LEU A 113 -4.89 11.97 -2.70
N ASN A 114 -5.50 12.65 -1.73
CA ASN A 114 -4.76 13.05 -0.54
C ASN A 114 -4.25 11.81 0.22
N GLU A 115 -3.17 11.99 0.96
CA GLU A 115 -2.42 10.86 1.54
C GLU A 115 -3.29 10.00 2.46
N GLU A 116 -4.14 10.62 3.27
CA GLU A 116 -4.99 9.91 4.23
C GLU A 116 -6.08 9.05 3.56
N GLN A 117 -6.71 9.56 2.49
CA GLN A 117 -7.73 8.84 1.74
C GLN A 117 -7.11 7.71 0.93
N ARG A 118 -6.00 7.99 0.24
CA ARG A 118 -5.22 7.00 -0.50
C ARG A 118 -4.83 5.85 0.40
N GLU A 119 -4.26 6.15 1.56
CA GLU A 119 -3.82 5.14 2.51
C GLU A 119 -5.00 4.33 3.07
N ALA A 120 -6.14 4.96 3.37
CA ALA A 120 -7.34 4.25 3.81
C ALA A 120 -7.82 3.25 2.75
N LEU A 121 -7.81 3.62 1.47
CA LEU A 121 -8.21 2.73 0.36
C LEU A 121 -7.23 1.57 0.18
N ILE A 122 -5.92 1.81 0.24
CA ILE A 122 -4.91 0.74 0.13
C ILE A 122 -5.07 -0.26 1.28
N LEU A 123 -5.23 0.25 2.51
CA LEU A 123 -5.40 -0.62 3.68
C LEU A 123 -6.71 -1.40 3.58
N PHE A 124 -7.83 -0.76 3.29
CA PHE A 124 -9.13 -1.45 3.28
C PHE A 124 -9.34 -2.35 2.04
N GLU A 125 -9.28 -1.77 0.83
CA GLU A 125 -9.69 -2.46 -0.40
C GLU A 125 -8.61 -3.40 -0.95
N ILE A 126 -7.35 -2.97 -0.94
CA ILE A 126 -6.24 -3.72 -1.54
C ILE A 126 -5.68 -4.74 -0.53
N SER A 127 -5.54 -4.30 0.71
CA SER A 127 -4.88 -5.08 1.77
C SER A 127 -5.88 -5.82 2.66
N GLY A 128 -7.19 -5.63 2.47
CA GLY A 128 -8.24 -6.44 3.09
C GLY A 128 -8.41 -6.26 4.60
N PHE A 129 -8.02 -5.11 5.14
CA PHE A 129 -8.20 -4.82 6.56
C PHE A 129 -9.63 -4.42 6.90
N SER A 130 -10.03 -4.69 8.13
CA SER A 130 -11.25 -4.14 8.70
C SER A 130 -11.12 -2.65 9.00
N ILE A 131 -12.26 -1.95 9.05
CA ILE A 131 -12.32 -0.52 9.39
C ILE A 131 -11.65 -0.23 10.74
N ARG A 132 -11.80 -1.14 11.71
CA ARG A 132 -11.19 -1.05 13.04
C ARG A 132 -9.67 -1.09 12.98
N GLU A 133 -9.09 -1.98 12.18
CA GLU A 133 -7.64 -2.07 12.02
C GLU A 133 -7.07 -0.84 11.31
N VAL A 134 -7.74 -0.35 10.27
CA VAL A 134 -7.35 0.88 9.58
C VAL A 134 -7.38 2.08 10.52
N ALA A 135 -8.40 2.16 11.39
CA ALA A 135 -8.53 3.22 12.38
C ALA A 135 -7.36 3.21 13.39
N ALA A 136 -6.96 2.01 13.83
CA ALA A 136 -5.80 1.83 14.70
C ALA A 136 -4.48 2.23 14.01
N ILE A 137 -4.29 1.86 12.74
CA ILE A 137 -3.09 2.19 11.96
C ILE A 137 -2.98 3.69 11.72
N GLN A 138 -4.08 4.34 11.33
CA GLN A 138 -4.11 5.77 11.04
C GLN A 138 -4.29 6.65 12.29
N ALA A 139 -4.40 6.06 13.48
CA ALA A 139 -4.65 6.75 14.76
C ALA A 139 -5.86 7.71 14.72
N VAL A 140 -6.97 7.25 14.13
CA VAL A 140 -8.24 8.01 14.04
C VAL A 140 -9.44 7.15 14.45
N SER A 141 -10.64 7.73 14.47
CA SER A 141 -11.87 6.97 14.73
C SER A 141 -12.29 6.13 13.50
N GLU A 142 -13.02 5.04 13.74
CA GLU A 142 -13.64 4.26 12.65
C GLU A 142 -14.56 5.11 11.75
N GLY A 143 -15.22 6.11 12.34
CA GLY A 143 -16.03 7.08 11.59
C GLY A 143 -15.20 7.92 10.62
N ALA A 144 -14.01 8.37 11.03
CA ALA A 144 -13.07 9.08 10.17
C ALA A 144 -12.56 8.19 9.03
N VAL A 145 -12.25 6.92 9.30
CA VAL A 145 -11.89 5.95 8.25
C VAL A 145 -13.02 5.78 7.24
N LYS A 146 -14.26 5.57 7.69
CA LYS A 146 -15.44 5.46 6.81
C LYS A 146 -15.59 6.70 5.92
N GLN A 147 -15.38 7.89 6.47
CA GLN A 147 -15.41 9.13 5.69
C GLN A 147 -14.26 9.23 4.68
N ARG A 148 -13.04 8.86 5.07
CA ARG A 148 -11.88 8.82 4.16
C ARG A 148 -12.12 7.85 3.01
N LEU A 149 -12.62 6.64 3.28
CA LEU A 149 -12.99 5.65 2.26
C LEU A 149 -14.06 6.20 1.32
N LYS A 150 -15.14 6.78 1.87
CA LYS A 150 -16.21 7.36 1.05
C LYS A 150 -15.67 8.44 0.11
N ARG A 151 -14.94 9.43 0.65
CA ARG A 151 -14.38 10.54 -0.15
C ARG A 151 -13.35 10.05 -1.16
N GLY A 152 -12.48 9.12 -0.77
CA GLY A 152 -11.50 8.51 -1.66
C GLY A 152 -12.16 7.77 -2.82
N ARG A 153 -13.19 6.96 -2.59
CA ARG A 153 -13.94 6.27 -3.65
C ARG A 153 -14.60 7.26 -4.61
N THR A 154 -15.26 8.30 -4.08
CA THR A 154 -15.88 9.34 -4.92
C THR A 154 -14.84 9.99 -5.82
N ARG A 155 -13.71 10.42 -5.24
CA ARG A 155 -12.66 11.09 -6.01
C ARG A 155 -11.99 10.17 -7.04
N LEU A 156 -11.74 8.91 -6.68
CA LEU A 156 -11.19 7.92 -7.60
C LEU A 156 -12.14 7.66 -8.78
N THR A 157 -13.46 7.62 -8.50
CA THR A 157 -14.49 7.48 -9.54
C THR A 157 -14.47 8.69 -10.49
N GLU A 158 -14.36 9.91 -9.97
CA GLU A 158 -14.26 11.14 -10.79
C GLU A 158 -13.04 11.10 -11.72
N ILE A 159 -11.86 10.75 -11.17
CA ILE A 159 -10.60 10.72 -11.94
C ILE A 159 -10.68 9.65 -13.05
N LEU A 160 -11.09 8.43 -12.69
CA LEU A 160 -11.17 7.32 -13.65
C LEU A 160 -12.26 7.56 -14.70
N SER A 161 -13.38 8.20 -14.33
CA SER A 161 -14.43 8.57 -15.30
C SER A 161 -13.93 9.64 -16.27
N TYR A 162 -13.18 10.63 -15.79
CA TYR A 162 -12.59 11.67 -16.64
C TYR A 162 -11.55 11.08 -17.61
N GLU A 163 -10.66 10.21 -17.14
CA GLU A 163 -9.69 9.52 -18.00
C GLU A 163 -10.37 8.58 -19.02
N ALA A 164 -11.46 7.91 -18.63
CA ALA A 164 -12.26 7.09 -19.54
C ALA A 164 -12.91 7.92 -20.65
N VAL A 165 -13.45 9.11 -20.32
CA VAL A 165 -14.03 10.05 -21.29
C VAL A 165 -12.99 10.55 -22.28
N LEU A 166 -11.78 10.91 -21.82
CA LEU A 166 -10.68 11.33 -22.69
C LEU A 166 -10.22 10.20 -23.64
N LYS A 167 -10.23 8.95 -23.18
CA LYS A 167 -9.89 7.78 -24.02
C LYS A 167 -10.95 7.43 -25.06
N THR A 168 -12.23 7.70 -24.79
CA THR A 168 -13.34 7.33 -25.69
C THR A 168 -13.79 8.46 -26.63
N GLY A 169 -13.29 9.68 -26.47
CA GLY A 169 -13.58 10.79 -27.39
C GLY A 169 -15.07 11.13 -27.51
N LYS A 170 -15.89 10.79 -26.49
CA LYS A 170 -17.29 11.17 -26.44
C LYS A 170 -17.46 12.36 -25.50
N GLU A 171 -17.61 13.54 -26.10
CA GLU A 171 -18.22 14.69 -25.44
C GLU A 171 -19.59 14.26 -24.91
N ILE A 172 -19.79 14.42 -23.60
CA ILE A 172 -21.11 14.31 -22.99
C ILE A 172 -21.81 15.64 -23.28
N ILE A 173 -22.76 15.61 -24.22
CA ILE A 173 -23.70 16.70 -24.52
C ILE A 173 -24.66 16.88 -23.34
#